data_AF-A0A202DER6-F1
#
_entry.id   AF-A0A202DER6-F1
#
_cell.length_a   1.000
_cell.length_b   1.000
_cell.length_c   1.000
_cell.angle_alpha   90.00
_cell.angle_beta   90.00
_cell.angle_gamma   90.00
#
_symmetry.space_group_name_H-M   'P 1'
#
loop_
_entity.id
_entity.type
_entity.pdbx_description
1 polymer ?
#
loop_
_entity_poly.entity_id
_entity_poly.type
_entity_poly.pdbx_seq_one_letter_code
_entity_poly.pdbx_strand_id
1 'polypeptide(L)'
;MATLCVTDMQKSVLIYILCLISFAVSAVSDSAAPPPHRRIDKIVFRNLEKRGLQPAEQVTDEVFLRRAYLDLTGSIPDHNTARKFLKKEYKGKRRQLIDHLIQSPEFADYWTLKWCDLLRVKAEFPINMWPNGVQAYAKWIHTSILQNKSYDNFAREMLTSSGSNFRVPQVNFYRGVQGEKPGDIATVAALTFMGTRLEKWPENKRKDFEAFFSRINFKGTAEWKEVIVCNDHGASEVLTTRFPDGKKVMIQAGVDPRKVFADWLISANNEWFARNIVNRAWSWFMGYGLIHEPDDIMHNSKAVYPELLACLEKEFVSSGYDMRHLFRVIMMSKVYQQSSKPHSDLPEGPELFARYPVRQVEAEVLIDALDRLSGSSDEYMSMIPEPFTFVPSRNKAVQLTDGSITSKFLKMFGRPSRDTGLESERNNAPSDDQRLHMLNSTHVQSKIEKGWKLRNLTKRSKDKKEALNIIYLSVLTRYPTDEERAAAREYVQKKGQHHGTRDVFWALINSKEFLYRH
;
A
#
# COMPACT_ATOMS: atom_id res chain seq x y z
N MET A 1 1.36 0.82 81.17
CA MET A 1 0.60 1.27 79.99
C MET A 1 1.48 2.22 79.20
N ALA A 2 1.53 2.04 77.88
CA ALA A 2 2.23 2.85 76.87
C ALA A 2 3.77 2.80 76.82
N THR A 3 4.35 1.71 76.31
CA THR A 3 5.61 1.75 75.53
C THR A 3 5.67 0.53 74.62
N LEU A 4 5.11 0.62 73.42
CA LEU A 4 5.26 -0.37 72.35
C LEU A 4 5.28 0.40 71.03
N CYS A 5 6.08 -0.09 70.09
CA CYS A 5 6.08 0.26 68.66
C CYS A 5 7.12 1.28 68.17
N VAL A 6 8.42 0.96 68.25
CA VAL A 6 9.44 1.43 67.28
C VAL A 6 10.62 0.43 67.23
N THR A 7 10.47 -0.74 66.62
CA THR A 7 11.65 -1.61 66.32
C THR A 7 11.54 -2.48 65.07
N ASP A 8 10.53 -2.30 64.20
CA ASP A 8 10.37 -3.15 63.01
C ASP A 8 10.19 -2.38 61.69
N MET A 9 10.58 -1.09 61.65
CA MET A 9 10.49 -0.26 60.45
C MET A 9 11.85 0.04 59.79
N GLN A 10 12.97 -0.28 60.46
CA GLN A 10 14.32 -0.03 59.90
C GLN A 10 14.94 -1.22 59.17
N LYS A 11 14.45 -2.45 59.36
CA LYS A 11 14.94 -3.62 58.61
C LYS A 11 14.30 -3.75 57.22
N SER A 12 13.04 -3.31 57.06
CA SER A 12 12.33 -3.36 55.77
C SER A 12 12.80 -2.30 54.76
N VAL A 13 13.30 -1.14 55.24
CA VAL A 13 13.85 -0.09 54.38
C VAL A 13 15.24 -0.45 53.85
N LEU A 14 16.04 -1.18 54.62
CA LEU A 14 17.37 -1.62 54.17
C LEU A 14 17.30 -2.74 53.12
N ILE A 15 16.31 -3.63 53.21
CA ILE A 15 16.06 -4.66 52.18
C ILE A 15 15.51 -4.02 50.89
N TYR A 16 14.67 -2.99 50.99
CA TYR A 16 14.22 -2.24 49.81
C TYR A 16 15.33 -1.42 49.14
N ILE A 17 16.26 -0.85 49.91
CA ILE A 17 17.39 -0.09 49.36
C ILE A 17 18.47 -1.01 48.78
N LEU A 18 18.69 -2.22 49.33
CA LEU A 18 19.57 -3.23 48.73
C LEU A 18 18.95 -3.91 47.49
N CYS A 19 17.62 -4.00 47.39
CA CYS A 19 16.93 -4.41 46.15
C CYS A 19 16.90 -3.30 45.07
N LEU A 20 17.00 -2.03 45.45
CA LEU A 20 16.99 -0.90 44.51
C LEU A 20 18.38 -0.49 43.99
N ILE A 21 19.47 -1.04 44.54
CA ILE A 21 20.85 -0.76 44.11
C ILE A 21 21.48 -1.91 43.32
N SER A 22 20.78 -3.04 43.15
CA SER A 22 21.25 -4.15 42.30
C SER A 22 20.77 -4.07 40.82
N PHE A 23 20.14 -2.96 40.42
CA PHE A 23 19.93 -2.60 39.01
C PHE A 23 20.94 -1.54 38.56
N ALA A 24 22.18 -1.66 39.03
CA ALA A 24 23.31 -0.99 38.41
C ALA A 24 23.73 -1.77 37.17
N VAL A 25 23.36 -1.22 36.02
CA VAL A 25 24.13 -1.28 34.77
C VAL A 25 24.60 -2.69 34.41
N SER A 26 23.66 -3.51 33.91
CA SER A 26 24.05 -4.40 32.81
C SER A 26 24.45 -3.49 31.67
N ALA A 27 25.75 -3.21 31.57
CA ALA A 27 26.37 -2.86 30.32
C ALA A 27 25.98 -3.97 29.34
N VAL A 28 24.95 -3.71 28.54
CA VAL A 28 24.59 -4.54 27.40
C VAL A 28 25.83 -4.55 26.54
N SER A 29 26.58 -5.65 26.62
CA SER A 29 27.66 -5.96 25.71
C SER A 29 27.11 -5.81 24.30
N ASP A 30 27.69 -4.86 23.59
CA ASP A 30 27.34 -4.43 22.25
C ASP A 30 27.58 -5.58 21.26
N SER A 31 26.56 -6.38 21.00
CA SER A 31 26.40 -7.12 19.74
C SER A 31 24.93 -7.37 19.40
N ALA A 32 24.06 -6.39 19.67
CA ALA A 32 22.70 -6.45 19.14
C ALA A 32 22.79 -6.31 17.61
N ALA A 33 22.23 -7.27 16.87
CA ALA A 33 22.16 -7.17 15.41
C ALA A 33 21.58 -5.79 15.03
N PRO A 34 22.14 -5.09 14.02
CA PRO A 34 21.69 -3.76 13.67
C PRO A 34 20.19 -3.82 13.33
N PRO A 35 19.41 -2.78 13.69
CA PRO A 35 17.98 -2.77 13.43
C PRO A 35 17.70 -3.03 11.94
N PRO A 36 16.57 -3.67 11.59
CA PRO A 36 16.36 -4.23 10.25
C PRO A 36 16.58 -3.25 9.09
N HIS A 37 16.14 -1.99 9.24
CA HIS A 37 16.33 -0.93 8.25
C HIS A 37 17.82 -0.63 7.96
N ARG A 38 18.71 -0.74 8.95
CA ARG A 38 20.16 -0.57 8.73
C ARG A 38 20.78 -1.73 7.96
N ARG A 39 20.18 -2.92 8.03
CA ARG A 39 20.61 -4.07 7.22
C ARG A 39 20.29 -3.85 5.75
N ILE A 40 19.13 -3.27 5.44
CA ILE A 40 18.77 -2.84 4.07
C ILE A 40 19.86 -1.90 3.53
N ASP A 41 20.14 -0.83 4.27
CA ASP A 41 21.12 0.18 3.88
C ASP A 41 22.50 -0.43 3.62
N LYS A 42 22.98 -1.27 4.54
CA LYS A 42 24.28 -1.94 4.42
C LYS A 42 24.36 -2.80 3.16
N ILE A 43 23.33 -3.57 2.85
CA ILE A 43 23.34 -4.48 1.69
C ILE A 43 23.31 -3.69 0.40
N VAL A 44 22.42 -2.70 0.27
CA VAL A 44 22.28 -1.90 -0.94
C VAL A 44 23.55 -1.08 -1.19
N PHE A 45 23.99 -0.27 -0.23
CA PHE A 45 25.11 0.64 -0.44
C PHE A 45 26.43 -0.09 -0.69
N ARG A 46 26.68 -1.22 -0.04
CA ARG A 46 27.84 -2.08 -0.35
C ARG A 46 27.79 -2.62 -1.79
N ASN A 47 26.62 -2.95 -2.32
CA ASN A 47 26.51 -3.42 -3.71
C ASN A 47 26.63 -2.29 -4.73
N LEU A 48 26.16 -1.08 -4.40
CA LEU A 48 26.39 0.11 -5.21
C LEU A 48 27.89 0.45 -5.28
N GLU A 49 28.58 0.43 -4.13
CA GLU A 49 30.02 0.67 -4.04
C GLU A 49 30.82 -0.30 -4.91
N LYS A 50 30.48 -1.60 -4.88
CA LYS A 50 31.10 -2.62 -5.75
C LYS A 50 30.91 -2.35 -7.25
N ARG A 51 29.88 -1.59 -7.62
CA ARG A 51 29.58 -1.20 -9.01
C ARG A 51 30.10 0.20 -9.34
N GLY A 52 30.82 0.85 -8.43
CA GLY A 52 31.29 2.22 -8.61
C GLY A 52 30.19 3.28 -8.58
N LEU A 53 29.01 2.95 -8.05
CA LEU A 53 27.87 3.84 -7.94
C LEU A 53 27.80 4.47 -6.54
N GLN A 54 27.36 5.73 -6.48
CA GLN A 54 27.09 6.42 -5.23
C GLN A 54 25.59 6.59 -4.98
N PRO A 55 25.11 6.34 -3.76
CA PRO A 55 23.73 6.57 -3.41
C PRO A 55 23.40 8.08 -3.46
N ALA A 56 22.19 8.41 -3.88
CA ALA A 56 21.69 9.77 -3.83
C ALA A 56 21.58 10.27 -2.39
N GLU A 57 21.64 11.59 -2.22
CA GLU A 57 21.54 12.21 -0.91
C GLU A 57 20.20 11.91 -0.24
N GLN A 58 20.19 11.93 1.09
CA GLN A 58 18.97 11.79 1.86
C GLN A 58 18.06 13.01 1.63
N VAL A 59 16.76 12.76 1.48
CA VAL A 59 15.80 13.84 1.27
C VAL A 59 15.57 14.70 2.51
N THR A 60 15.15 15.94 2.26
CA THR A 60 14.69 16.86 3.29
C THR A 60 13.38 16.39 3.92
N ASP A 61 12.97 17.04 5.01
CA ASP A 61 11.75 16.66 5.73
C ASP A 61 10.47 17.00 4.98
N GLU A 62 10.48 18.03 4.13
CA GLU A 62 9.36 18.38 3.25
C GLU A 62 9.05 17.24 2.28
N VAL A 63 10.09 16.75 1.60
CA VAL A 63 9.98 15.65 0.63
C VAL A 63 9.60 14.36 1.35
N PHE A 64 10.26 14.05 2.48
CA PHE A 64 9.93 12.86 3.26
C PHE A 64 8.47 12.88 3.74
N LEU A 65 8.00 14.01 4.29
CA LEU A 65 6.64 14.15 4.77
C LEU A 65 5.63 13.91 3.65
N ARG A 66 5.80 14.58 2.50
CA ARG A 66 4.93 14.39 1.34
C ARG A 66 4.93 12.94 0.86
N ARG A 67 6.11 12.36 0.69
CA ARG A 67 6.30 11.00 0.22
C ARG A 67 5.63 9.99 1.14
N ALA A 68 5.83 10.10 2.45
CA ALA A 68 5.22 9.21 3.44
C ALA A 68 3.69 9.30 3.45
N TYR A 69 3.11 10.49 3.32
CA TYR A 69 1.66 10.67 3.22
C TYR A 69 1.09 10.00 1.96
N LEU A 70 1.74 10.20 0.81
CA LEU A 70 1.32 9.60 -0.45
C LEU A 70 1.42 8.07 -0.40
N ASP A 71 2.53 7.53 0.10
CA ASP A 71 2.79 6.08 0.15
C ASP A 71 1.94 5.34 1.19
N LEU A 72 1.63 5.97 2.34
CA LEU A 72 0.90 5.29 3.41
C LEU A 72 -0.60 5.54 3.40
N THR A 73 -1.05 6.71 2.97
CA THR A 73 -2.45 7.12 3.12
C THR A 73 -3.12 7.53 1.80
N GLY A 74 -2.39 7.50 0.69
CA GLY A 74 -2.92 7.96 -0.60
C GLY A 74 -3.42 9.41 -0.54
N SER A 75 -2.75 10.27 0.21
CA SER A 75 -3.17 11.66 0.41
C SER A 75 -2.00 12.61 0.59
N ILE A 76 -2.27 13.90 0.72
CA ILE A 76 -1.29 14.93 1.06
C ILE A 76 -1.63 15.55 2.42
N PRO A 77 -0.63 15.93 3.25
CA PRO A 77 -0.89 16.55 4.54
C PRO A 77 -1.57 17.90 4.38
N ASP A 78 -2.38 18.32 5.36
CA ASP A 78 -2.80 19.72 5.41
C ASP A 78 -1.63 20.63 5.84
N HIS A 79 -1.76 21.94 5.55
CA HIS A 79 -0.73 22.93 5.86
C HIS A 79 -0.39 23.04 7.36
N ASN A 80 -1.33 22.77 8.28
CA ASN A 80 -1.04 22.85 9.71
C ASN A 80 -0.21 21.66 10.14
N THR A 81 -0.53 20.47 9.64
CA THR A 81 0.27 19.27 9.86
C THR A 81 1.67 19.43 9.27
N ALA A 82 1.79 19.91 8.03
CA ALA A 82 3.09 20.20 7.41
C ALA A 82 3.90 21.21 8.23
N ARG A 83 3.31 22.35 8.59
CA ARG A 83 3.96 23.36 9.43
C ARG A 83 4.42 22.80 10.78
N LYS A 84 3.60 21.99 11.45
CA LYS A 84 3.94 21.39 12.75
C LYS A 84 5.10 20.41 12.61
N PHE A 85 5.12 19.60 11.56
CA PHE A 85 6.20 18.65 11.32
C PHE A 85 7.52 19.36 11.01
N LEU A 86 7.50 20.34 10.10
CA LEU A 86 8.69 21.09 9.67
C LEU A 86 9.28 21.99 10.76
N LYS A 87 8.49 22.40 11.76
CA LYS A 87 9.00 23.18 12.91
C LYS A 87 9.65 22.32 13.99
N LYS A 88 9.35 21.03 14.06
CA LYS A 88 9.81 20.17 15.15
C LYS A 88 11.18 19.57 14.82
N GLU A 89 12.17 19.87 15.65
CA GLU A 89 13.48 19.22 15.61
C GLU A 89 13.67 18.30 16.80
N TYR A 90 13.61 16.98 16.56
CA TYR A 90 13.97 15.96 17.55
C TYR A 90 14.30 14.62 16.88
N LYS A 91 15.12 13.81 17.55
CA LYS A 91 15.51 12.47 17.07
C LYS A 91 14.28 11.56 16.98
N GLY A 92 14.11 10.90 15.84
CA GLY A 92 13.03 9.94 15.62
C GLY A 92 11.73 10.52 15.07
N LYS A 93 11.68 11.80 14.69
CA LYS A 93 10.46 12.44 14.13
C LYS A 93 9.85 11.69 12.93
N ARG A 94 10.70 11.18 12.02
CA ARG A 94 10.27 10.39 10.85
C ARG A 94 9.61 9.06 11.24
N ARG A 95 10.16 8.38 12.26
CA ARG A 95 9.58 7.14 12.78
C ARG A 95 8.21 7.37 13.40
N GLN A 96 8.08 8.41 14.23
CA GLN A 96 6.79 8.76 14.85
C GLN A 96 5.73 9.13 13.80
N LEU A 97 6.13 9.81 12.72
CA LEU A 97 5.23 10.08 11.59
C LEU A 97 4.76 8.77 10.94
N ILE A 98 5.68 7.87 10.60
CA ILE A 98 5.34 6.56 10.01
C ILE A 98 4.38 5.78 10.92
N ASP A 99 4.69 5.71 12.22
CA ASP A 99 3.86 4.99 13.20
C ASP A 99 2.46 5.59 13.30
N HIS A 100 2.33 6.92 13.26
CA HIS A 100 1.06 7.60 13.25
C HIS A 100 0.25 7.31 11.98
N LEU A 101 0.87 7.41 10.80
CA LEU A 101 0.19 7.22 9.52
C LEU A 101 -0.25 5.77 9.32
N ILE A 102 0.61 4.80 9.64
CA ILE A 102 0.31 3.36 9.51
C ILE A 102 -0.87 2.91 10.39
N GLN A 103 -1.15 3.64 11.47
CA GLN A 103 -2.27 3.36 12.38
C GLN A 103 -3.56 4.09 12.01
N SER A 104 -3.53 4.96 11.00
CA SER A 104 -4.67 5.82 10.68
C SER A 104 -5.75 5.09 9.87
N PRO A 105 -7.03 5.54 9.95
CA PRO A 105 -8.08 5.03 9.08
C PRO A 105 -7.78 5.24 7.59
N GLU A 106 -7.12 6.33 7.23
CA GLU A 106 -6.72 6.64 5.85
C GLU A 106 -5.71 5.63 5.29
N PHE A 107 -4.86 5.06 6.14
CA PHE A 107 -4.01 3.92 5.76
C PHE A 107 -4.88 2.72 5.36
N ALA A 108 -5.89 2.37 6.17
CA ALA A 108 -6.78 1.27 5.83
C ALA A 108 -7.54 1.53 4.53
N ASP A 109 -8.05 2.75 4.31
CA ASP A 109 -8.74 3.13 3.07
C ASP A 109 -7.84 2.93 1.84
N TYR A 110 -6.64 3.53 1.84
CA TYR A 110 -5.73 3.48 0.71
C TYR A 110 -5.22 2.06 0.44
N TRP A 111 -4.85 1.31 1.47
CA TRP A 111 -4.37 -0.05 1.27
C TRP A 111 -5.49 -1.02 0.88
N THR A 112 -6.75 -0.74 1.27
CA THR A 112 -7.91 -1.49 0.75
C THR A 112 -8.04 -1.30 -0.75
N LEU A 113 -7.89 -0.07 -1.26
CA LEU A 113 -7.87 0.19 -2.71
C LEU A 113 -6.82 -0.67 -3.42
N LYS A 114 -5.58 -0.66 -2.91
CA LYS A 114 -4.46 -1.43 -3.47
C LYS A 114 -4.74 -2.94 -3.46
N TRP A 115 -5.28 -3.47 -2.36
CA TRP A 115 -5.66 -4.87 -2.27
C TRP A 115 -6.86 -5.21 -3.16
N CYS A 116 -7.83 -4.32 -3.32
CA CYS A 116 -8.96 -4.51 -4.23
C CYS A 116 -8.52 -4.61 -5.69
N ASP A 117 -7.50 -3.84 -6.10
CA ASP A 117 -6.90 -3.95 -7.43
C ASP A 117 -6.34 -5.36 -7.66
N LEU A 118 -5.54 -5.87 -6.71
CA LEU A 118 -4.93 -7.20 -6.77
C LEU A 118 -5.96 -8.34 -6.69
N LEU A 119 -6.96 -8.18 -5.82
CA LEU A 119 -7.98 -9.20 -5.53
C LEU A 119 -9.18 -9.15 -6.47
N ARG A 120 -9.11 -8.32 -7.53
CA ARG A 120 -10.11 -8.21 -8.59
C ARG A 120 -11.51 -7.91 -8.06
N VAL A 121 -11.62 -6.95 -7.15
CA VAL A 121 -12.91 -6.57 -6.55
C VAL A 121 -13.69 -5.70 -7.52
N LYS A 122 -14.60 -6.31 -8.28
CA LYS A 122 -15.34 -5.68 -9.39
C LYS A 122 -16.70 -6.32 -9.63
N ALA A 123 -17.75 -5.50 -9.81
CA ALA A 123 -19.10 -5.99 -10.07
C ALA A 123 -19.41 -6.31 -11.54
N GLU A 124 -18.75 -5.63 -12.46
CA GLU A 124 -18.91 -5.73 -13.92
C GLU A 124 -18.07 -6.88 -14.49
N PHE A 125 -18.44 -7.32 -15.70
CA PHE A 125 -17.61 -8.21 -16.52
C PHE A 125 -16.17 -7.69 -16.64
N PRO A 126 -15.13 -8.54 -16.63
CA PRO A 126 -15.14 -10.01 -16.64
C PRO A 126 -15.43 -10.67 -15.28
N ILE A 127 -15.22 -9.97 -14.17
CA ILE A 127 -15.34 -10.55 -12.82
C ILE A 127 -16.79 -10.89 -12.47
N ASN A 128 -17.72 -10.00 -12.77
CA ASN A 128 -19.17 -10.21 -12.62
C ASN A 128 -19.60 -10.61 -11.19
N MET A 129 -18.94 -10.05 -10.17
CA MET A 129 -19.31 -10.29 -8.78
C MET A 129 -20.56 -9.50 -8.41
N TRP A 130 -21.53 -10.13 -7.73
CA TRP A 130 -22.73 -9.40 -7.35
C TRP A 130 -22.40 -8.27 -6.34
N PRO A 131 -23.04 -7.08 -6.40
CA PRO A 131 -22.72 -5.93 -5.54
C PRO A 131 -22.67 -6.25 -4.04
N ASN A 132 -23.57 -7.11 -3.54
CA ASN A 132 -23.54 -7.53 -2.13
C ASN A 132 -22.24 -8.28 -1.79
N GLY A 133 -21.76 -9.14 -2.70
CA GLY A 133 -20.48 -9.84 -2.57
C GLY A 133 -19.30 -8.87 -2.65
N VAL A 134 -19.32 -7.92 -3.59
CA VAL A 134 -18.30 -6.87 -3.72
C VAL A 134 -18.17 -6.05 -2.44
N GLN A 135 -19.30 -5.57 -1.90
CA GLN A 135 -19.32 -4.77 -0.68
C GLN A 135 -18.87 -5.58 0.54
N ALA A 136 -19.37 -6.82 0.69
CA ALA A 136 -18.96 -7.69 1.78
C ALA A 136 -17.45 -7.99 1.72
N TYR A 137 -16.93 -8.27 0.54
CA TYR A 137 -15.52 -8.58 0.32
C TYR A 137 -14.62 -7.37 0.58
N ALA A 138 -14.94 -6.22 -0.01
CA ALA A 138 -14.23 -4.96 0.22
C ALA A 138 -14.20 -4.58 1.71
N LYS A 139 -15.33 -4.72 2.42
CA LYS A 139 -15.43 -4.43 3.85
C LYS A 139 -14.55 -5.37 4.68
N TRP A 140 -14.49 -6.66 4.33
CA TRP A 140 -13.61 -7.62 4.99
C TRP A 140 -12.12 -7.33 4.75
N ILE A 141 -11.75 -6.96 3.52
CA ILE A 141 -10.38 -6.52 3.19
C ILE A 141 -10.01 -5.30 4.06
N HIS A 142 -10.87 -4.28 4.07
CA HIS A 142 -10.67 -3.07 4.87
C HIS A 142 -10.51 -3.36 6.35
N THR A 143 -11.41 -4.15 6.92
CA THR A 143 -11.37 -4.53 8.33
C THR A 143 -10.09 -5.30 8.66
N SER A 144 -9.66 -6.21 7.77
CA SER A 144 -8.42 -6.99 7.95
C SER A 144 -7.18 -6.09 7.98
N ILE A 145 -7.11 -5.09 7.10
CA ILE A 145 -6.01 -4.12 7.06
C ILE A 145 -6.06 -3.21 8.29
N LEU A 146 -7.25 -2.70 8.66
CA LEU A 146 -7.44 -1.82 9.81
C LEU A 146 -7.04 -2.49 11.14
N GLN A 147 -7.32 -3.78 11.27
CA GLN A 147 -6.98 -4.58 12.47
C GLN A 147 -5.56 -5.15 12.45
N ASN A 148 -4.77 -4.88 11.40
CA ASN A 148 -3.45 -5.46 11.19
C ASN A 148 -3.45 -7.00 11.24
N LYS A 149 -4.43 -7.63 10.56
CA LYS A 149 -4.46 -9.09 10.42
C LYS A 149 -3.14 -9.55 9.79
N SER A 150 -2.52 -10.56 10.38
CA SER A 150 -1.29 -11.14 9.84
C SER A 150 -1.53 -11.70 8.44
N TYR A 151 -0.56 -11.55 7.55
CA TYR A 151 -0.75 -11.86 6.14
C TYR A 151 -0.99 -13.35 5.87
N ASP A 152 -0.40 -14.24 6.68
CA ASP A 152 -0.65 -15.68 6.66
C ASP A 152 -2.11 -16.03 6.98
N ASN A 153 -2.71 -15.38 8.00
CA ASN A 153 -4.12 -15.55 8.33
C ASN A 153 -5.02 -14.94 7.25
N PHE A 154 -4.66 -13.78 6.70
CA PHE A 154 -5.37 -13.17 5.58
C PHE A 154 -5.42 -14.11 4.37
N ALA A 155 -4.28 -14.73 4.01
CA ALA A 155 -4.19 -15.70 2.93
C ALA A 155 -4.94 -17.01 3.24
N ARG A 156 -4.76 -17.57 4.44
CA ARG A 156 -5.44 -18.79 4.89
C ARG A 156 -6.96 -18.63 4.84
N GLU A 157 -7.49 -17.53 5.35
CA GLU A 157 -8.93 -17.29 5.34
C GLU A 157 -9.47 -17.26 3.89
N MET A 158 -8.82 -16.57 2.95
CA MET A 158 -9.24 -16.59 1.54
C MET A 158 -9.16 -17.98 0.91
N LEU A 159 -8.07 -18.72 1.16
CA LEU A 159 -7.86 -20.02 0.56
C LEU A 159 -8.79 -21.10 1.14
N THR A 160 -9.14 -21.03 2.42
CA THR A 160 -9.79 -22.17 3.11
C THR A 160 -11.25 -21.95 3.49
N SER A 161 -11.77 -20.73 3.36
CA SER A 161 -13.15 -20.43 3.76
C SER A 161 -14.18 -21.21 2.94
N SER A 162 -15.33 -21.46 3.57
CA SER A 162 -16.51 -22.05 2.96
C SER A 162 -17.76 -21.42 3.51
N GLY A 163 -18.72 -21.16 2.63
CA GLY A 163 -19.98 -20.53 2.96
C GLY A 163 -20.51 -19.66 1.84
N SER A 164 -21.52 -18.87 2.17
CA SER A 164 -22.16 -17.93 1.25
C SER A 164 -21.24 -16.78 0.86
N ASN A 165 -21.21 -16.42 -0.41
CA ASN A 165 -20.52 -15.22 -0.89
C ASN A 165 -21.07 -13.90 -0.34
N PHE A 166 -22.27 -13.88 0.25
CA PHE A 166 -22.82 -12.68 0.90
C PHE A 166 -22.54 -12.62 2.41
N ARG A 167 -22.21 -13.76 3.05
CA ARG A 167 -22.06 -13.86 4.52
C ARG A 167 -20.66 -14.26 4.97
N VAL A 168 -19.93 -14.99 4.13
CA VAL A 168 -18.53 -15.39 4.31
C VAL A 168 -17.71 -14.68 3.22
N PRO A 169 -17.37 -13.39 3.42
CA PRO A 169 -16.85 -12.52 2.35
C PRO A 169 -15.59 -13.05 1.66
N GLN A 170 -14.78 -13.85 2.36
CA GLN A 170 -13.54 -14.42 1.86
C GLN A 170 -13.73 -15.33 0.65
N VAL A 171 -14.88 -16.00 0.53
CA VAL A 171 -15.15 -16.88 -0.60
C VAL A 171 -15.34 -16.12 -1.92
N ASN A 172 -15.49 -14.79 -1.87
CA ASN A 172 -15.51 -13.96 -3.06
C ASN A 172 -14.16 -13.96 -3.80
N PHE A 173 -13.07 -14.38 -3.16
CA PHE A 173 -11.82 -14.70 -3.85
C PHE A 173 -12.03 -15.69 -5.01
N TYR A 174 -12.88 -16.70 -4.81
CA TYR A 174 -13.27 -17.69 -5.81
C TYR A 174 -14.37 -17.17 -6.74
N ARG A 175 -15.32 -16.37 -6.22
CA ARG A 175 -16.38 -15.78 -7.06
C ARG A 175 -15.85 -14.77 -8.07
N GLY A 176 -14.67 -14.18 -7.81
CA GLY A 176 -13.99 -13.32 -8.76
C GLY A 176 -13.18 -14.06 -9.82
N VAL A 177 -13.35 -15.37 -9.97
CA VAL A 177 -12.72 -16.19 -11.02
C VAL A 177 -13.77 -16.55 -12.06
N GLN A 178 -13.48 -16.29 -13.34
CA GLN A 178 -14.39 -16.65 -14.42
C GLN A 178 -14.50 -18.18 -14.56
N GLY A 179 -15.71 -18.68 -14.76
CA GLY A 179 -15.94 -20.06 -15.17
C GLY A 179 -15.82 -21.13 -14.07
N GLU A 180 -15.45 -20.77 -12.84
CA GLU A 180 -15.42 -21.67 -11.68
C GLU A 180 -14.52 -22.91 -11.87
N LYS A 181 -13.62 -22.91 -12.86
CA LYS A 181 -12.76 -24.06 -13.17
C LYS A 181 -11.57 -24.11 -12.20
N PRO A 182 -11.17 -25.31 -11.75
CA PRO A 182 -10.02 -25.46 -10.86
C PRO A 182 -8.73 -24.84 -11.41
N GLY A 183 -8.44 -24.98 -12.71
CA GLY A 183 -7.27 -24.38 -13.34
C GLY A 183 -7.25 -22.84 -13.33
N ASP A 184 -8.41 -22.21 -13.51
CA ASP A 184 -8.55 -20.74 -13.46
C ASP A 184 -8.37 -20.24 -12.01
N ILE A 185 -8.93 -20.97 -11.04
CA ILE A 185 -8.75 -20.69 -9.61
C ILE A 185 -7.28 -20.84 -9.20
N ALA A 186 -6.62 -21.89 -9.69
CA ALA A 186 -5.20 -22.12 -9.45
C ALA A 186 -4.37 -20.96 -10.00
N THR A 187 -4.66 -20.50 -11.22
CA THR A 187 -3.97 -19.35 -11.84
C THR A 187 -4.05 -18.11 -10.98
N VAL A 188 -5.25 -17.80 -10.49
CA VAL A 188 -5.48 -16.68 -9.57
C VAL A 188 -4.77 -16.87 -8.22
N ALA A 189 -4.79 -18.06 -7.63
CA ALA A 189 -4.13 -18.32 -6.35
C ALA A 189 -2.60 -18.19 -6.45
N ALA A 190 -2.02 -18.71 -7.55
CA ALA A 190 -0.61 -18.58 -7.84
C ALA A 190 -0.19 -17.11 -8.04
N LEU A 191 -0.94 -16.35 -8.85
CA LEU A 191 -0.63 -14.94 -9.08
C LEU A 191 -0.71 -14.12 -7.78
N THR A 192 -1.78 -14.31 -7.00
CA THR A 192 -2.02 -13.54 -5.78
C THR A 192 -1.00 -13.86 -4.69
N PHE A 193 -0.79 -15.15 -4.35
CA PHE A 193 -0.04 -15.53 -3.15
C PHE A 193 1.37 -16.04 -3.41
N MET A 194 1.68 -16.44 -4.64
CA MET A 194 3.03 -16.89 -5.03
C MET A 194 3.71 -15.91 -5.98
N GLY A 195 2.98 -14.93 -6.51
CA GLY A 195 3.50 -13.94 -7.45
C GLY A 195 4.00 -14.58 -8.73
N THR A 196 3.35 -15.65 -9.21
CA THR A 196 3.78 -16.40 -10.40
C THR A 196 2.64 -16.55 -11.40
N ARG A 197 3.01 -16.50 -12.67
CA ARG A 197 2.15 -16.68 -13.84
C ARG A 197 2.13 -18.15 -14.27
N LEU A 198 1.04 -18.88 -14.00
CA LEU A 198 0.98 -20.33 -14.24
C LEU A 198 1.08 -20.71 -15.70
N GLU A 199 0.65 -19.87 -16.62
CA GLU A 199 0.71 -20.11 -18.06
C GLU A 199 2.14 -20.41 -18.56
N LYS A 200 3.16 -19.96 -17.82
CA LYS A 200 4.58 -20.23 -18.10
C LYS A 200 5.08 -21.56 -17.55
N TRP A 201 4.29 -22.25 -16.74
CA TRP A 201 4.66 -23.52 -16.12
C TRP A 201 4.40 -24.71 -17.05
N PRO A 202 5.21 -25.77 -16.95
CA PRO A 202 4.93 -27.05 -17.61
C PRO A 202 3.52 -27.56 -17.30
N GLU A 203 2.84 -28.12 -18.30
CA GLU A 203 1.45 -28.58 -18.22
C GLU A 203 1.22 -29.58 -17.06
N ASN A 204 2.13 -30.54 -16.86
CA ASN A 204 2.06 -31.50 -15.76
C ASN A 204 2.08 -30.81 -14.39
N LYS A 205 2.96 -29.82 -14.21
CA LYS A 205 3.06 -29.04 -12.97
C LYS A 205 1.80 -28.20 -12.74
N ARG A 206 1.21 -27.66 -13.80
CA ARG A 206 -0.08 -26.95 -13.72
C ARG A 206 -1.21 -27.88 -13.28
N LYS A 207 -1.33 -29.08 -13.86
CA LYS A 207 -2.36 -30.05 -13.47
C LYS A 207 -2.22 -30.53 -12.03
N ASP A 208 -0.98 -30.78 -11.57
CA ASP A 208 -0.72 -31.12 -10.17
C ASP A 208 -1.19 -29.97 -9.24
N PHE A 209 -0.90 -28.73 -9.60
CA PHE A 209 -1.30 -27.58 -8.81
C PHE A 209 -2.82 -27.32 -8.83
N GLU A 210 -3.46 -27.49 -9.99
CA GLU A 210 -4.91 -27.42 -10.16
C GLU A 210 -5.66 -28.40 -9.25
N ALA A 211 -5.08 -29.58 -8.99
CA ALA A 211 -5.67 -30.60 -8.15
C ALA A 211 -6.07 -30.10 -6.75
N PHE A 212 -5.35 -29.11 -6.18
CA PHE A 212 -5.69 -28.52 -4.87
C PHE A 212 -7.01 -27.73 -4.87
N PHE A 213 -7.53 -27.36 -6.04
CA PHE A 213 -8.77 -26.62 -6.21
C PHE A 213 -9.87 -27.47 -6.87
N SER A 214 -9.58 -28.73 -7.18
CA SER A 214 -10.49 -29.67 -7.87
C SER A 214 -11.78 -30.00 -7.09
N ARG A 215 -11.78 -29.82 -5.78
CA ARG A 215 -12.89 -30.17 -4.87
C ARG A 215 -13.68 -28.94 -4.41
N ILE A 216 -13.65 -27.84 -5.16
CA ILE A 216 -14.48 -26.67 -4.86
C ILE A 216 -15.83 -26.84 -5.53
N ASN A 217 -16.90 -26.80 -4.72
CA ASN A 217 -18.27 -26.83 -5.18
C ASN A 217 -18.93 -25.45 -5.02
N PHE A 218 -19.70 -25.07 -6.04
CA PHE A 218 -20.51 -23.87 -6.09
C PHE A 218 -21.98 -24.27 -6.11
N LYS A 219 -22.73 -23.86 -5.08
CA LYS A 219 -24.14 -24.22 -4.92
C LYS A 219 -24.98 -22.95 -4.86
N GLY A 220 -25.91 -22.80 -5.81
CA GLY A 220 -26.90 -21.74 -5.74
C GLY A 220 -27.82 -21.91 -4.53
N THR A 221 -28.44 -20.81 -4.09
CA THR A 221 -29.44 -20.81 -3.02
C THR A 221 -30.77 -20.25 -3.53
N ALA A 222 -31.77 -20.15 -2.64
CA ALA A 222 -33.02 -19.45 -2.94
C ALA A 222 -32.84 -17.93 -3.07
N GLU A 223 -31.80 -17.35 -2.46
CA GLU A 223 -31.50 -15.93 -2.60
C GLU A 223 -30.80 -15.69 -3.94
N TRP A 224 -31.38 -14.80 -4.74
CA TRP A 224 -30.87 -14.50 -6.06
C TRP A 224 -29.40 -14.04 -6.02
N LYS A 225 -28.56 -14.65 -6.86
CA LYS A 225 -27.10 -14.41 -6.99
C LYS A 225 -26.26 -14.79 -5.78
N GLU A 226 -26.86 -15.35 -4.73
CA GLU A 226 -26.09 -16.01 -3.68
C GLU A 226 -25.58 -17.36 -4.17
N VAL A 227 -24.31 -17.63 -3.88
CA VAL A 227 -23.63 -18.89 -4.13
C VAL A 227 -22.87 -19.30 -2.88
N ILE A 228 -23.12 -20.52 -2.42
CA ILE A 228 -22.32 -21.18 -1.39
C ILE A 228 -21.12 -21.81 -2.06
N VAL A 229 -19.92 -21.36 -1.67
CA VAL A 229 -18.65 -21.96 -2.06
C VAL A 229 -18.21 -22.88 -0.94
N CYS A 230 -18.03 -24.17 -1.21
CA CYS A 230 -17.67 -25.14 -0.19
C CYS A 230 -16.75 -26.23 -0.74
N ASN A 231 -16.03 -26.92 0.15
CA ASN A 231 -15.32 -28.13 -0.24
C ASN A 231 -16.32 -29.26 -0.54
N ASP A 232 -16.01 -30.10 -1.52
CA ASP A 232 -16.73 -31.32 -1.78
C ASP A 232 -16.39 -32.39 -0.74
N HIS A 233 -17.26 -32.53 0.25
CA HIS A 233 -17.15 -33.56 1.28
C HIS A 233 -17.59 -34.95 0.79
N GLY A 234 -18.23 -35.05 -0.39
CA GLY A 234 -18.64 -36.33 -0.99
C GLY A 234 -17.50 -37.06 -1.72
N ALA A 235 -16.38 -36.38 -1.96
CA ALA A 235 -15.21 -36.95 -2.63
C ALA A 235 -14.60 -38.08 -1.79
N SER A 236 -14.85 -39.32 -2.22
CA SER A 236 -14.47 -40.54 -1.51
C SER A 236 -13.10 -41.09 -1.92
N GLU A 237 -12.50 -40.54 -2.97
CA GLU A 237 -11.21 -40.99 -3.48
C GLU A 237 -10.03 -40.29 -2.78
N VAL A 238 -8.89 -40.97 -2.68
CA VAL A 238 -7.63 -40.35 -2.26
C VAL A 238 -7.09 -39.52 -3.41
N LEU A 239 -6.83 -38.23 -3.17
CA LEU A 239 -6.22 -37.36 -4.16
C LEU A 239 -4.69 -37.40 -4.03
N THR A 240 -3.99 -37.88 -5.05
CA THR A 240 -2.53 -37.84 -5.12
C THR A 240 -2.09 -36.72 -6.05
N THR A 241 -1.31 -35.79 -5.55
CA THR A 241 -0.78 -34.67 -6.35
C THR A 241 0.62 -34.26 -5.86
N ARG A 242 1.19 -33.18 -6.40
CA ARG A 242 2.45 -32.58 -5.98
C ARG A 242 2.30 -31.11 -5.65
N PHE A 243 3.01 -30.68 -4.62
CA PHE A 243 3.20 -29.25 -4.37
C PHE A 243 4.04 -28.60 -5.48
N PRO A 244 4.01 -27.26 -5.59
CA PRO A 244 4.88 -26.52 -6.51
C PRO A 244 6.39 -26.77 -6.37
N ASP A 245 6.85 -27.25 -5.20
CA ASP A 245 8.24 -27.68 -4.96
C ASP A 245 8.55 -29.11 -5.44
N GLY A 246 7.55 -29.81 -6.00
CA GLY A 246 7.65 -31.16 -6.55
C GLY A 246 7.40 -32.29 -5.54
N LYS A 247 7.24 -31.98 -4.24
CA LYS A 247 6.96 -32.98 -3.20
C LYS A 247 5.58 -33.59 -3.42
N LYS A 248 5.51 -34.92 -3.42
CA LYS A 248 4.25 -35.66 -3.51
C LYS A 248 3.46 -35.51 -2.23
N VAL A 249 2.14 -35.43 -2.36
CA VAL A 249 1.19 -35.41 -1.24
C VAL A 249 0.00 -36.30 -1.56
N MET A 250 -0.43 -37.08 -0.57
CA MET A 250 -1.63 -37.90 -0.63
C MET A 250 -2.66 -37.30 0.32
N ILE A 251 -3.78 -36.84 -0.23
CA ILE A 251 -4.85 -36.16 0.49
C ILE A 251 -5.99 -37.15 0.64
N GLN A 252 -6.26 -37.54 1.90
CA GLN A 252 -7.27 -38.54 2.22
C GLN A 252 -8.68 -38.08 1.84
N ALA A 253 -9.60 -39.03 1.70
CA ALA A 253 -11.02 -38.74 1.48
C ALA A 253 -11.57 -37.81 2.59
N GLY A 254 -12.44 -36.88 2.22
CA GLY A 254 -13.02 -35.90 3.15
C GLY A 254 -12.09 -34.76 3.61
N VAL A 255 -10.78 -34.83 3.36
CA VAL A 255 -9.83 -33.73 3.64
C VAL A 255 -9.92 -32.69 2.52
N ASP A 256 -10.04 -31.42 2.91
CA ASP A 256 -10.06 -30.28 1.98
C ASP A 256 -8.66 -30.02 1.40
N PRO A 257 -8.45 -30.22 0.09
CA PRO A 257 -7.13 -30.02 -0.51
C PRO A 257 -6.62 -28.58 -0.39
N ARG A 258 -7.52 -27.60 -0.27
CA ARG A 258 -7.14 -26.18 -0.11
C ARG A 258 -6.49 -25.93 1.24
N LYS A 259 -6.91 -26.64 2.29
CA LYS A 259 -6.26 -26.56 3.62
C LYS A 259 -4.85 -27.13 3.57
N VAL A 260 -4.69 -28.28 2.94
CA VAL A 260 -3.36 -28.90 2.73
C VAL A 260 -2.44 -27.97 1.95
N PHE A 261 -2.94 -27.33 0.89
CA PHE A 261 -2.20 -26.32 0.15
C PHE A 261 -1.85 -25.09 0.99
N ALA A 262 -2.84 -24.53 1.70
CA ALA A 262 -2.63 -23.35 2.55
C ALA A 262 -1.58 -23.62 3.65
N ASP A 263 -1.63 -24.78 4.29
CA ASP A 263 -0.66 -25.21 5.32
C ASP A 263 0.77 -25.25 4.75
N TRP A 264 0.94 -25.79 3.53
CA TRP A 264 2.23 -25.80 2.84
C TRP A 264 2.69 -24.40 2.45
N LEU A 265 1.78 -23.59 1.89
CA LEU A 265 2.09 -22.27 1.35
C LEU A 265 2.55 -21.30 2.43
N ILE A 266 1.82 -21.23 3.56
CA ILE A 266 2.11 -20.25 4.62
C ILE A 266 3.18 -20.74 5.59
N SER A 267 3.81 -21.89 5.34
CA SER A 267 4.90 -22.38 6.17
C SER A 267 6.10 -21.43 6.15
N ALA A 268 6.80 -21.30 7.28
CA ALA A 268 7.91 -20.37 7.45
C ALA A 268 9.08 -20.59 6.46
N ASN A 269 9.22 -21.81 5.93
CA ASN A 269 10.29 -22.18 4.99
C ASN A 269 9.81 -22.22 3.52
N ASN A 270 8.61 -21.73 3.22
CA ASN A 270 8.10 -21.69 1.86
C ASN A 270 8.82 -20.64 1.00
N GLU A 271 9.28 -21.03 -0.20
CA GLU A 271 10.07 -20.16 -1.08
C GLU A 271 9.26 -19.10 -1.85
N TRP A 272 7.93 -19.20 -1.86
CA TRP A 272 7.06 -18.31 -2.64
C TRP A 272 6.34 -17.29 -1.77
N PHE A 273 5.75 -17.71 -0.66
CA PHE A 273 4.78 -16.90 0.07
C PHE A 273 5.34 -15.58 0.61
N ALA A 274 6.37 -15.66 1.46
CA ALA A 274 7.03 -14.47 1.99
C ALA A 274 7.75 -13.67 0.90
N ARG A 275 8.42 -14.38 -0.03
CA ARG A 275 9.14 -13.78 -1.16
C ARG A 275 8.25 -12.87 -2.00
N ASN A 276 7.09 -13.37 -2.39
CA ASN A 276 6.13 -12.65 -3.22
C ASN A 276 5.71 -11.34 -2.56
N ILE A 277 5.16 -11.40 -1.35
CA ILE A 277 4.61 -10.21 -0.71
C ILE A 277 5.71 -9.22 -0.31
N VAL A 278 6.90 -9.69 0.05
CA VAL A 278 8.06 -8.82 0.31
C VAL A 278 8.51 -8.09 -0.96
N ASN A 279 8.62 -8.81 -2.08
CA ASN A 279 9.00 -8.21 -3.36
C ASN A 279 7.96 -7.18 -3.83
N ARG A 280 6.68 -7.52 -3.68
CA ARG A 280 5.55 -6.66 -4.02
C ARG A 280 5.46 -5.42 -3.11
N ALA A 281 5.63 -5.59 -1.81
CA ALA A 281 5.71 -4.47 -0.87
C ALA A 281 6.87 -3.54 -1.23
N TRP A 282 8.04 -4.11 -1.53
CA TRP A 282 9.19 -3.35 -1.98
C TRP A 282 8.88 -2.56 -3.26
N SER A 283 8.26 -3.17 -4.28
CA SER A 283 7.90 -2.47 -5.51
C SER A 283 6.87 -1.35 -5.30
N TRP A 284 5.91 -1.51 -4.39
CA TRP A 284 4.94 -0.46 -4.06
C TRP A 284 5.61 0.80 -3.49
N PHE A 285 6.66 0.68 -2.68
CA PHE A 285 7.39 1.83 -2.14
C PHE A 285 8.53 2.31 -3.05
N MET A 286 9.24 1.40 -3.70
CA MET A 286 10.47 1.71 -4.43
C MET A 286 10.27 1.84 -5.94
N GLY A 287 9.06 1.60 -6.47
CA GLY A 287 8.76 1.65 -7.90
C GLY A 287 9.25 0.45 -8.72
N TYR A 288 10.26 -0.25 -8.22
CA TYR A 288 10.83 -1.46 -8.82
C TYR A 288 10.86 -2.56 -7.77
N GLY A 289 10.52 -3.79 -8.17
CA GLY A 289 10.73 -4.97 -7.33
C GLY A 289 12.21 -5.33 -7.24
N LEU A 290 12.60 -6.05 -6.18
CA LEU A 290 13.90 -6.71 -6.12
C LEU A 290 14.01 -7.78 -7.21
N ILE A 291 12.89 -8.42 -7.55
CA ILE A 291 12.67 -9.17 -8.77
C ILE A 291 11.75 -8.32 -9.64
N HIS A 292 12.20 -8.00 -10.86
CA HIS A 292 11.43 -7.20 -11.82
C HIS A 292 10.25 -8.02 -12.37
N GLU A 293 9.15 -7.32 -12.66
CA GLU A 293 7.77 -7.84 -12.66
C GLU A 293 7.41 -8.50 -11.32
N PRO A 294 6.82 -7.74 -10.37
CA PRO A 294 6.61 -8.21 -9.00
C PRO A 294 5.65 -9.40 -8.87
N ASP A 295 4.91 -9.72 -9.93
CA ASP A 295 3.93 -10.82 -10.02
C ASP A 295 4.33 -11.89 -11.06
N ASP A 296 5.60 -11.93 -11.48
CA ASP A 296 6.16 -12.92 -12.42
C ASP A 296 7.41 -13.63 -11.85
N ILE A 297 7.34 -14.03 -10.60
CA ILE A 297 8.38 -14.77 -9.87
C ILE A 297 8.39 -16.23 -10.32
N MET A 298 9.44 -16.61 -11.03
CA MET A 298 9.76 -17.97 -11.40
C MET A 298 10.81 -18.57 -10.44
N HIS A 299 10.96 -19.90 -10.47
CA HIS A 299 11.94 -20.59 -9.61
C HIS A 299 13.39 -20.13 -9.87
N ASN A 300 13.70 -19.68 -11.08
CA ASN A 300 15.02 -19.16 -11.49
C ASN A 300 15.11 -17.61 -11.48
N SER A 301 14.07 -16.90 -11.01
CA SER A 301 14.08 -15.45 -10.96
C SER A 301 15.20 -14.96 -10.03
N LYS A 302 16.10 -14.14 -10.56
CA LYS A 302 17.21 -13.56 -9.80
C LYS A 302 16.83 -12.18 -9.31
N ALA A 303 16.85 -12.00 -7.99
CA ALA A 303 16.72 -10.68 -7.41
C ALA A 303 17.98 -9.83 -7.70
N VAL A 304 17.81 -8.52 -7.82
CA VAL A 304 18.92 -7.54 -7.94
C VAL A 304 19.88 -7.70 -6.76
N TYR A 305 19.33 -7.85 -5.55
CA TYR A 305 20.07 -8.11 -4.32
C TYR A 305 19.47 -9.32 -3.58
N PRO A 306 19.92 -10.56 -3.87
CA PRO A 306 19.36 -11.77 -3.25
C PRO A 306 19.48 -11.78 -1.72
N GLU A 307 20.59 -11.26 -1.17
CA GLU A 307 20.79 -11.13 0.28
C GLU A 307 19.76 -10.19 0.93
N LEU A 308 19.36 -9.13 0.23
CA LEU A 308 18.34 -8.18 0.73
C LEU A 308 16.96 -8.84 0.75
N LEU A 309 16.59 -9.53 -0.33
CA LEU A 309 15.32 -10.24 -0.41
C LEU A 309 15.22 -11.28 0.72
N ALA A 310 16.24 -12.12 0.90
CA ALA A 310 16.30 -13.11 1.98
C ALA A 310 16.27 -12.45 3.38
N CYS A 311 16.92 -11.29 3.54
CA CYS A 311 16.89 -10.53 4.79
C CYS A 311 15.47 -10.05 5.13
N LEU A 312 14.73 -9.54 4.15
CA LEU A 312 13.36 -9.05 4.33
C LEU A 312 12.36 -10.19 4.50
N GLU A 313 12.52 -11.30 3.77
CA GLU A 313 11.74 -12.53 3.96
C GLU A 313 11.85 -13.02 5.41
N LYS A 314 13.09 -13.14 5.93
CA LYS A 314 13.34 -13.54 7.31
C LYS A 314 12.73 -12.58 8.32
N GLU A 315 12.87 -11.27 8.09
CA GLU A 315 12.28 -10.24 8.96
C GLU A 315 10.76 -10.38 9.02
N PHE A 316 10.11 -10.52 7.86
CA PHE A 316 8.67 -10.62 7.74
C PHE A 316 8.09 -11.89 8.39
N VAL A 317 8.76 -13.04 8.23
CA VAL A 317 8.39 -14.28 8.93
C VAL A 317 8.58 -14.11 10.43
N SER A 318 9.70 -13.53 10.88
CA SER A 318 9.99 -13.33 12.31
C SER A 318 9.05 -12.36 13.01
N SER A 319 8.45 -11.42 12.26
CA SER A 319 7.45 -10.50 12.78
C SER A 319 6.03 -11.08 12.78
N GLY A 320 5.86 -12.37 12.48
CA GLY A 320 4.55 -13.01 12.39
C GLY A 320 3.73 -12.51 11.21
N TYR A 321 4.36 -12.28 10.06
CA TYR A 321 3.71 -11.82 8.83
C TYR A 321 3.00 -10.45 8.95
N ASP A 322 3.52 -9.57 9.82
CA ASP A 322 3.05 -8.20 10.01
C ASP A 322 3.43 -7.26 8.85
N MET A 323 2.44 -6.89 8.04
CA MET A 323 2.61 -5.97 6.91
C MET A 323 2.99 -4.55 7.33
N ARG A 324 2.44 -4.06 8.44
CA ARG A 324 2.77 -2.73 8.97
C ARG A 324 4.21 -2.67 9.45
N HIS A 325 4.73 -3.76 10.02
CA HIS A 325 6.14 -3.90 10.35
C HIS A 325 7.04 -3.85 9.11
N LEU A 326 6.71 -4.63 8.08
CA LEU A 326 7.46 -4.62 6.82
C LEU A 326 7.53 -3.21 6.21
N PHE A 327 6.39 -2.51 6.14
CA PHE A 327 6.31 -1.15 5.59
C PHE A 327 7.19 -0.17 6.39
N ARG A 328 7.12 -0.25 7.72
CA ARG A 328 7.97 0.56 8.61
C ARG A 328 9.45 0.30 8.36
N VAL A 329 9.85 -0.96 8.25
CA VAL A 329 11.25 -1.35 8.03
C VAL A 329 11.78 -0.79 6.69
N ILE A 330 10.99 -0.87 5.62
CA ILE A 330 11.35 -0.29 4.31
C ILE A 330 11.46 1.23 4.42
N MET A 331 10.44 1.92 4.93
CA MET A 331 10.41 3.39 4.97
C MET A 331 11.44 4.02 5.91
N MET A 332 11.88 3.28 6.92
CA MET A 332 12.95 3.72 7.83
C MET A 332 14.36 3.56 7.24
N SER A 333 14.53 2.86 6.12
CA SER A 333 15.82 2.73 5.45
C SER A 333 16.27 4.06 4.85
N LYS A 334 17.58 4.31 4.83
CA LYS A 334 18.16 5.40 4.04
C LYS A 334 17.89 5.18 2.55
N VAL A 335 17.84 3.92 2.09
CA VAL A 335 17.54 3.56 0.69
C VAL A 335 16.20 4.16 0.24
N TYR A 336 15.12 3.98 1.01
CA TYR A 336 13.82 4.60 0.72
C TYR A 336 13.86 6.12 0.83
N GLN A 337 14.69 6.68 1.72
CA GLN A 337 14.79 8.13 1.97
C GLN A 337 15.78 8.84 1.05
N GLN A 338 16.26 8.20 -0.02
CA GLN A 338 17.09 8.83 -1.04
C GLN A 338 16.31 9.83 -1.88
N SER A 339 17.02 10.83 -2.40
CA SER A 339 16.53 11.79 -3.40
C SER A 339 16.31 11.13 -4.75
N SER A 340 15.41 11.70 -5.56
CA SER A 340 15.32 11.38 -6.99
C SER A 340 16.38 12.05 -7.85
N LYS A 341 17.09 13.04 -7.30
CA LYS A 341 18.25 13.65 -7.97
C LYS A 341 19.44 12.69 -7.86
N PRO A 342 20.01 12.24 -8.98
CA PRO A 342 21.16 11.34 -8.94
C PRO A 342 22.38 12.07 -8.35
N HIS A 343 23.29 11.32 -7.71
CA HIS A 343 24.57 11.86 -7.24
C HIS A 343 25.58 12.06 -8.37
N SER A 344 25.47 11.28 -9.44
CA SER A 344 26.35 11.30 -10.62
C SER A 344 25.55 11.11 -11.90
N ASP A 345 26.06 11.57 -13.04
CA ASP A 345 25.41 11.44 -14.36
C ASP A 345 25.42 10.01 -14.94
N LEU A 346 25.84 9.01 -14.16
CA LEU A 346 25.85 7.60 -14.58
C LEU A 346 24.42 7.10 -14.88
N PRO A 347 24.23 6.31 -15.96
CA PRO A 347 22.92 5.92 -16.47
C PRO A 347 22.17 4.91 -15.60
N GLU A 348 22.86 4.20 -14.70
CA GLU A 348 22.26 3.22 -13.79
C GLU A 348 21.76 3.93 -12.51
N GLY A 349 20.45 3.89 -12.23
CA GLY A 349 19.89 4.76 -11.20
C GLY A 349 18.85 4.12 -10.29
N PRO A 350 17.57 4.06 -10.72
CA PRO A 350 16.49 3.63 -9.84
C PRO A 350 16.35 2.12 -9.70
N GLU A 351 16.60 1.33 -10.75
CA GLU A 351 16.51 -0.15 -10.74
C GLU A 351 17.54 -0.83 -9.82
N LEU A 352 18.68 -0.17 -9.57
CA LEU A 352 19.68 -0.60 -8.59
C LEU A 352 19.50 0.04 -7.21
N PHE A 353 18.46 0.87 -7.06
CA PHE A 353 18.15 1.61 -5.84
C PHE A 353 19.26 2.58 -5.41
N ALA A 354 19.98 3.17 -6.37
CA ALA A 354 20.95 4.25 -6.14
C ALA A 354 20.29 5.62 -5.99
N ARG A 355 19.01 5.73 -6.35
CA ARG A 355 18.15 6.91 -6.12
C ARG A 355 16.70 6.49 -6.04
N TYR A 356 15.85 7.36 -5.50
CA TYR A 356 14.41 7.13 -5.51
C TYR A 356 13.81 7.44 -6.89
N PRO A 357 12.96 6.59 -7.49
CA PRO A 357 12.36 6.91 -8.78
C PRO A 357 11.28 7.99 -8.67
N VAL A 358 11.22 8.86 -9.68
CA VAL A 358 10.09 9.77 -9.85
C VAL A 358 8.91 8.98 -10.42
N ARG A 359 7.78 8.98 -9.72
CA ARG A 359 6.58 8.20 -10.07
C ARG A 359 5.36 9.10 -10.12
N GLN A 360 4.49 8.91 -11.10
CA GLN A 360 3.24 9.67 -11.16
C GLN A 360 2.36 9.32 -9.95
N VAL A 361 1.70 10.33 -9.38
CA VAL A 361 0.69 10.13 -8.33
C VAL A 361 -0.52 9.41 -8.93
N GLU A 362 -1.04 8.41 -8.23
CA GLU A 362 -2.16 7.59 -8.72
C GLU A 362 -3.43 8.44 -8.95
N ALA A 363 -4.26 8.03 -9.92
CA ALA A 363 -5.47 8.73 -10.31
C ALA A 363 -6.36 9.14 -9.13
N GLU A 364 -6.62 8.18 -8.23
CA GLU A 364 -7.48 8.35 -7.06
C GLU A 364 -6.88 9.37 -6.10
N VAL A 365 -5.57 9.28 -5.84
CA VAL A 365 -4.85 10.19 -4.95
C VAL A 365 -4.80 11.61 -5.53
N LEU A 366 -4.60 11.72 -6.84
CA LEU A 366 -4.52 13.00 -7.53
C LEU A 366 -5.86 13.75 -7.50
N ILE A 367 -6.97 13.08 -7.83
CA ILE A 367 -8.28 13.72 -7.81
C ILE A 367 -8.70 14.09 -6.38
N ASP A 368 -8.43 13.21 -5.41
CA ASP A 368 -8.71 13.48 -4.00
C ASP A 368 -7.87 14.64 -3.46
N ALA A 369 -6.62 14.79 -3.93
CA ALA A 369 -5.79 15.95 -3.60
C ALA A 369 -6.41 17.24 -4.15
N LEU A 370 -6.87 17.24 -5.41
CA LEU A 370 -7.54 18.40 -6.02
C LEU A 370 -8.82 18.77 -5.25
N ASP A 371 -9.67 17.79 -4.94
CA ASP A 371 -10.89 17.98 -4.14
C ASP A 371 -10.61 18.48 -2.73
N ARG A 372 -9.59 17.93 -2.08
CA ARG A 372 -9.17 18.39 -0.75
C ARG A 372 -8.74 19.84 -0.77
N LEU A 373 -7.99 20.26 -1.78
CA LEU A 373 -7.43 21.62 -1.92
C LEU A 373 -8.50 22.66 -2.31
N SER A 374 -9.38 22.33 -3.25
CA SER A 374 -10.48 23.20 -3.68
C SER A 374 -11.63 23.24 -2.65
N GLY A 375 -11.84 22.14 -1.92
CA GLY A 375 -13.05 21.89 -1.15
C GLY A 375 -14.24 21.41 -1.99
N SER A 376 -14.00 20.94 -3.22
CA SER A 376 -14.99 20.26 -4.06
C SER A 376 -15.07 18.77 -3.76
N SER A 377 -15.92 18.08 -4.51
CA SER A 377 -16.03 16.62 -4.57
C SER A 377 -16.29 16.21 -6.02
N ASP A 378 -15.91 14.99 -6.36
CA ASP A 378 -16.44 14.26 -7.52
C ASP A 378 -17.56 13.31 -7.11
N GLU A 379 -18.50 13.11 -8.03
CA GLU A 379 -19.58 12.14 -7.88
C GLU A 379 -19.25 10.87 -8.65
N TYR A 380 -19.54 9.73 -8.04
CA TYR A 380 -19.22 8.43 -8.60
C TYR A 380 -20.46 7.53 -8.58
N MET A 381 -20.64 6.76 -9.65
CA MET A 381 -21.68 5.75 -9.73
C MET A 381 -21.20 4.55 -10.54
N SER A 382 -21.77 3.38 -10.27
CA SER A 382 -21.71 2.23 -11.18
C SER A 382 -23.07 2.04 -11.83
N MET A 383 -23.07 1.89 -13.16
CA MET A 383 -24.25 1.52 -13.92
C MET A 383 -24.48 -0.01 -13.95
N ILE A 384 -23.50 -0.80 -13.48
CA ILE A 384 -23.49 -2.26 -13.63
C ILE A 384 -23.19 -2.95 -12.28
N PRO A 385 -23.94 -4.00 -11.93
CA PRO A 385 -25.24 -4.41 -12.49
C PRO A 385 -26.36 -3.45 -12.04
N GLU A 386 -27.49 -3.47 -12.74
CA GLU A 386 -28.70 -2.75 -12.30
C GLU A 386 -29.25 -3.34 -10.98
N PRO A 387 -29.77 -2.50 -10.06
CA PRO A 387 -29.90 -1.05 -10.14
C PRO A 387 -28.59 -0.30 -9.89
N PHE A 388 -28.49 0.93 -10.39
CA PHE A 388 -27.27 1.74 -10.28
C PHE A 388 -26.83 1.94 -8.83
N THR A 389 -25.53 1.81 -8.60
CA THR A 389 -24.91 2.07 -7.29
C THR A 389 -24.39 3.49 -7.26
N PHE A 390 -25.00 4.36 -6.46
CA PHE A 390 -24.54 5.73 -6.24
C PHE A 390 -23.61 5.80 -5.04
N VAL A 391 -22.46 6.44 -5.22
CA VAL A 391 -21.52 6.69 -4.13
C VAL A 391 -21.83 8.05 -3.51
N PRO A 392 -21.95 8.15 -2.17
CA PRO A 392 -22.15 9.44 -1.51
C PRO A 392 -21.02 10.43 -1.88
N SER A 393 -21.37 11.68 -2.18
CA SER A 393 -20.41 12.73 -2.61
C SER A 393 -19.31 13.05 -1.59
N ARG A 394 -19.47 12.63 -0.34
CA ARG A 394 -18.44 12.75 0.71
C ARG A 394 -17.32 11.70 0.60
N ASN A 395 -17.54 10.62 -0.14
CA ASN A 395 -16.58 9.55 -0.28
C ASN A 395 -15.47 9.97 -1.24
N LYS A 396 -14.25 9.58 -0.89
CA LYS A 396 -13.06 9.86 -1.68
C LYS A 396 -12.88 8.82 -2.79
N ALA A 397 -12.15 9.17 -3.84
CA ALA A 397 -11.78 8.23 -4.89
C ALA A 397 -10.97 7.05 -4.34
N VAL A 398 -10.09 7.26 -3.36
CA VAL A 398 -9.35 6.17 -2.70
C VAL A 398 -10.26 5.17 -1.95
N GLN A 399 -11.52 5.52 -1.70
CA GLN A 399 -12.52 4.64 -1.06
C GLN A 399 -13.36 3.86 -2.10
N LEU A 400 -13.06 3.98 -3.40
CA LEU A 400 -13.75 3.25 -4.47
C LEU A 400 -13.23 1.81 -4.57
N THR A 401 -13.79 0.95 -3.73
CA THR A 401 -13.39 -0.46 -3.62
C THR A 401 -13.95 -1.35 -4.73
N ASP A 402 -14.92 -0.88 -5.53
CA ASP A 402 -15.44 -1.57 -6.71
C ASP A 402 -14.80 -1.02 -8.00
N GLY A 403 -14.22 -1.91 -8.82
CA GLY A 403 -13.62 -1.57 -10.11
C GLY A 403 -14.62 -1.05 -11.15
N SER A 404 -15.91 -1.35 -10.97
CA SER A 404 -16.98 -0.92 -11.87
C SER A 404 -17.36 0.55 -11.72
N ILE A 405 -17.12 1.11 -10.53
CA ILE A 405 -17.36 2.53 -10.29
C ILE A 405 -16.18 3.29 -10.87
N THR A 406 -16.36 4.04 -11.96
CA THR A 406 -15.26 4.70 -12.66
C THR A 406 -15.68 6.08 -13.19
N SER A 407 -14.70 6.95 -13.45
CA SER A 407 -14.90 8.24 -14.14
C SER A 407 -13.93 8.40 -15.30
N LYS A 408 -14.17 9.40 -16.18
CA LYS A 408 -13.23 9.74 -17.27
C LYS A 408 -11.84 10.08 -16.73
N PHE A 409 -11.78 10.80 -15.61
CA PHE A 409 -10.52 11.15 -14.95
C PHE A 409 -9.77 9.90 -14.49
N LEU A 410 -10.45 9.00 -13.77
CA LEU A 410 -9.80 7.81 -13.22
C LEU A 410 -9.22 6.90 -14.31
N LYS A 411 -9.96 6.69 -15.42
CA LYS A 411 -9.45 5.92 -16.57
C LYS A 411 -8.26 6.60 -17.24
N MET A 412 -8.36 7.92 -17.50
CA MET A 412 -7.30 8.69 -18.16
C MET A 412 -5.99 8.68 -17.37
N PHE A 413 -6.07 8.68 -16.04
CA PHE A 413 -4.91 8.65 -15.13
C PHE A 413 -4.49 7.24 -14.70
N GLY A 414 -4.96 6.20 -15.41
CA GLY A 414 -4.36 4.87 -15.31
C GLY A 414 -4.94 3.94 -14.26
N ARG A 415 -6.11 4.25 -13.69
CA ARG A 415 -6.79 3.33 -12.76
C ARG A 415 -7.06 1.98 -13.46
N PRO A 416 -6.71 0.83 -12.85
CA PRO A 416 -6.94 -0.49 -13.43
C PRO A 416 -8.45 -0.81 -13.48
N SER A 417 -8.87 -1.63 -14.44
CA SER A 417 -10.25 -2.12 -14.53
C SER A 417 -10.56 -3.22 -13.51
N ARG A 418 -9.51 -3.85 -12.94
CA ARG A 418 -9.50 -4.98 -12.00
C ARG A 418 -9.90 -6.30 -12.63
N ASP A 419 -9.48 -6.53 -13.87
CA ASP A 419 -9.87 -7.67 -14.67
C ASP A 419 -8.95 -8.88 -14.47
N THR A 420 -7.67 -8.64 -14.23
CA THR A 420 -6.63 -9.68 -14.24
C THR A 420 -5.99 -9.89 -12.86
N GLY A 421 -5.89 -8.83 -12.06
CA GLY A 421 -5.12 -8.83 -10.82
C GLY A 421 -3.60 -8.73 -11.03
N LEU A 422 -3.15 -8.51 -12.27
CA LEU A 422 -1.76 -8.20 -12.59
C LEU A 422 -1.40 -6.81 -12.10
N GLU A 423 -0.20 -6.65 -11.57
CA GLU A 423 0.33 -5.35 -11.15
C GLU A 423 0.50 -4.40 -12.35
N SER A 424 0.75 -4.96 -13.55
CA SER A 424 0.87 -4.20 -14.80
C SER A 424 -0.45 -3.63 -15.32
N GLU A 425 -1.60 -4.03 -14.75
CA GLU A 425 -2.91 -3.53 -15.19
C GLU A 425 -3.10 -2.03 -14.87
N ARG A 426 -2.45 -1.55 -13.79
CA ARG A 426 -2.41 -0.13 -13.47
C ARG A 426 -1.36 0.56 -14.33
N ASN A 427 -1.76 1.54 -15.13
CA ASN A 427 -0.87 2.27 -16.02
C ASN A 427 -0.63 3.71 -15.58
N ASN A 428 0.41 3.94 -14.79
CA ASN A 428 0.82 5.26 -14.34
C ASN A 428 1.84 5.93 -15.29
N ALA A 429 1.86 5.55 -16.59
CA ALA A 429 2.69 6.23 -17.57
C ALA A 429 2.09 7.61 -17.90
N PRO A 430 2.89 8.67 -17.92
CA PRO A 430 2.40 10.00 -18.24
C PRO A 430 1.97 10.07 -19.71
N SER A 431 0.82 10.69 -19.97
CA SER A 431 0.34 10.94 -21.33
C SER A 431 0.09 12.43 -21.60
N ASP A 432 0.09 12.81 -22.88
CA ASP A 432 -0.22 14.18 -23.27
C ASP A 432 -1.69 14.54 -22.97
N ASP A 433 -2.60 13.57 -23.06
CA ASP A 433 -4.00 13.73 -22.66
C ASP A 433 -4.14 14.11 -21.19
N GLN A 434 -3.39 13.46 -20.29
CA GLN A 434 -3.38 13.79 -18.86
C GLN A 434 -2.90 15.23 -18.63
N ARG A 435 -1.84 15.65 -19.33
CA ARG A 435 -1.29 17.02 -19.23
C ARG A 435 -2.29 18.05 -19.73
N LEU A 436 -2.86 17.84 -20.91
CA LEU A 436 -3.88 18.69 -21.51
C LEU A 436 -5.12 18.78 -20.60
N HIS A 437 -5.52 17.68 -19.99
CA HIS A 437 -6.64 17.65 -19.04
C HIS A 437 -6.37 18.53 -17.81
N MET A 438 -5.18 18.43 -17.20
CA MET A 438 -4.82 19.23 -16.03
C MET A 438 -4.73 20.74 -16.34
N LEU A 439 -4.24 21.10 -17.53
CA LEU A 439 -4.07 22.49 -17.93
C LEU A 439 -5.41 23.15 -18.32
N ASN A 440 -6.23 22.44 -19.10
CA ASN A 440 -7.31 23.06 -19.89
C ASN A 440 -8.72 22.55 -19.58
N SER A 441 -8.89 21.49 -18.78
CA SER A 441 -10.23 20.94 -18.57
C SER A 441 -11.10 21.86 -17.73
N THR A 442 -12.38 21.97 -18.12
CA THR A 442 -13.41 22.61 -17.30
C THR A 442 -13.59 21.91 -15.96
N HIS A 443 -13.29 20.61 -15.89
CA HIS A 443 -13.29 19.82 -14.66
C HIS A 443 -12.32 20.39 -13.62
N VAL A 444 -11.05 20.55 -13.97
CA VAL A 444 -10.03 21.10 -13.07
C VAL A 444 -10.23 22.61 -12.86
N GLN A 445 -10.50 23.37 -13.91
CA GLN A 445 -10.74 24.82 -13.81
C GLN A 445 -11.90 25.15 -12.87
N SER A 446 -13.02 24.43 -12.97
CA SER A 446 -14.18 24.63 -12.09
C SER A 446 -13.83 24.37 -10.62
N LYS A 447 -12.98 23.38 -10.30
CA LYS A 447 -12.51 23.14 -8.92
C LYS A 447 -11.70 24.33 -8.38
N ILE A 448 -10.85 24.93 -9.20
CA ILE A 448 -10.05 26.11 -8.82
C ILE A 448 -10.95 27.35 -8.65
N GLU A 449 -11.86 27.58 -9.60
CA GLU A 449 -12.68 28.79 -9.62
C GLU A 449 -13.81 28.79 -8.60
N LYS A 450 -14.46 27.64 -8.41
CA LYS A 450 -15.62 27.49 -7.51
C LYS A 450 -15.24 26.96 -6.14
N GLY A 451 -14.01 26.48 -5.95
CA GLY A 451 -13.49 25.92 -4.71
C GLY A 451 -13.56 26.90 -3.53
N TRP A 452 -14.37 26.58 -2.53
CA TRP A 452 -14.58 27.46 -1.38
C TRP A 452 -13.37 27.50 -0.45
N LYS A 453 -12.59 26.40 -0.33
CA LYS A 453 -11.39 26.39 0.52
C LYS A 453 -10.35 27.35 -0.03
N LEU A 454 -10.09 27.32 -1.34
CA LEU A 454 -9.16 28.25 -1.99
C LEU A 454 -9.59 29.72 -1.81
N ARG A 455 -10.90 30.00 -1.97
CA ARG A 455 -11.45 31.34 -1.68
C ARG A 455 -11.29 31.75 -0.21
N ASN A 456 -11.46 30.83 0.72
CA ASN A 456 -11.35 31.14 2.15
C ASN A 456 -9.90 31.31 2.61
N LEU A 457 -8.96 30.55 2.05
CA LEU A 457 -7.53 30.69 2.30
C LEU A 457 -7.02 32.09 1.92
N THR A 458 -7.50 32.62 0.80
CA THR A 458 -7.13 33.96 0.31
C THR A 458 -7.79 35.09 1.07
N LYS A 459 -9.03 34.89 1.55
CA LYS A 459 -9.77 35.92 2.33
C LYS A 459 -9.30 36.07 3.78
N ARG A 460 -8.84 34.98 4.43
CA ARG A 460 -8.53 34.98 5.87
C ARG A 460 -7.12 35.47 6.22
N SER A 461 -6.21 35.51 5.26
CA SER A 461 -4.84 35.94 5.54
C SER A 461 -4.71 37.46 5.49
N LYS A 462 -4.57 38.11 6.65
CA LYS A 462 -4.23 39.54 6.74
C LYS A 462 -2.81 39.82 6.21
N ASP A 463 -1.94 38.82 6.21
CA ASP A 463 -0.59 38.87 5.65
C ASP A 463 -0.51 38.12 4.31
N LYS A 464 -0.15 38.84 3.24
CA LYS A 464 0.02 38.25 1.90
C LYS A 464 1.15 37.22 1.86
N LYS A 465 2.18 37.36 2.69
CA LYS A 465 3.29 36.39 2.81
C LYS A 465 2.77 35.08 3.38
N GLU A 466 1.92 35.16 4.39
CA GLU A 466 1.35 33.98 5.03
C GLU A 466 0.36 33.23 4.12
N ALA A 467 -0.38 33.94 3.28
CA ALA A 467 -1.27 33.31 2.28
C ALA A 467 -0.48 32.41 1.31
N LEU A 468 0.63 32.93 0.77
CA LEU A 468 1.49 32.16 -0.14
C LEU A 468 2.10 30.95 0.58
N ASN A 469 2.57 31.11 1.82
CA ASN A 469 3.08 29.99 2.61
C ASN A 469 2.03 28.89 2.79
N ILE A 470 0.78 29.25 3.11
CA ILE A 470 -0.29 28.26 3.30
C ILE A 470 -0.60 27.53 1.98
N ILE A 471 -0.55 28.22 0.84
CA ILE A 471 -0.78 27.62 -0.48
C ILE A 471 0.32 26.61 -0.80
N TYR A 472 1.59 27.01 -0.71
CA TYR A 472 2.73 26.11 -0.97
C TYR A 472 2.74 24.92 0.00
N LEU A 473 2.49 25.13 1.29
CA LEU A 473 2.39 24.04 2.26
C LEU A 473 1.22 23.09 1.98
N SER A 474 0.10 23.61 1.49
CA SER A 474 -1.07 22.79 1.17
C SER A 474 -0.84 21.97 -0.11
N VAL A 475 -0.24 22.57 -1.14
CA VAL A 475 -0.10 21.93 -2.46
C VAL A 475 1.15 21.07 -2.54
N LEU A 476 2.30 21.60 -2.12
CA LEU A 476 3.63 21.02 -2.28
C LEU A 476 4.26 20.54 -0.96
N THR A 477 3.63 20.81 0.20
CA THR A 477 4.14 20.35 1.51
C THR A 477 5.48 21.01 1.91
N ARG A 478 5.84 22.13 1.28
CA ARG A 478 7.02 22.94 1.60
C ARG A 478 6.72 24.43 1.62
N TYR A 479 7.67 25.22 2.08
CA TYR A 479 7.64 26.67 1.91
C TYR A 479 8.12 27.06 0.49
N PRO A 480 7.65 28.20 -0.06
CA PRO A 480 8.22 28.72 -1.29
C PRO A 480 9.66 29.18 -1.04
N THR A 481 10.53 28.91 -2.01
CA THR A 481 11.85 29.55 -2.11
C THR A 481 11.70 31.07 -2.22
N ASP A 482 12.79 31.81 -2.01
CA ASP A 482 12.73 33.27 -2.07
C ASP A 482 12.47 33.76 -3.50
N GLU A 483 12.98 33.07 -4.52
CA GLU A 483 12.70 33.32 -5.94
C GLU A 483 11.23 33.06 -6.28
N GLU A 484 10.70 31.88 -5.92
CA GLU A 484 9.29 31.53 -6.13
C GLU A 484 8.35 32.52 -5.42
N ARG A 485 8.73 32.95 -4.21
CA ARG A 485 7.95 33.92 -3.43
C ARG A 485 7.96 35.29 -4.09
N ALA A 486 9.11 35.75 -4.57
CA ALA A 486 9.23 37.02 -5.28
C ALA A 486 8.36 37.01 -6.55
N ALA A 487 8.52 35.99 -7.39
CA ALA A 487 7.76 35.82 -8.63
C ALA A 487 6.24 35.73 -8.38
N ALA A 488 5.81 34.91 -7.43
CA ALA A 488 4.39 34.78 -7.09
C ALA A 488 3.82 36.10 -6.54
N ARG A 489 4.57 36.83 -5.71
CA ARG A 489 4.15 38.13 -5.18
C ARG A 489 3.98 39.15 -6.30
N GLU A 490 4.96 39.28 -7.19
CA GLU A 490 4.91 40.20 -8.32
C GLU A 490 3.70 39.89 -9.21
N TYR A 491 3.51 38.62 -9.54
CA TYR A 491 2.37 38.19 -10.36
C TYR A 491 1.02 38.50 -9.71
N VAL A 492 0.87 38.20 -8.42
CA VAL A 492 -0.36 38.49 -7.65
C VAL A 492 -0.63 39.99 -7.55
N GLN A 493 0.42 40.82 -7.42
CA GLN A 493 0.27 42.27 -7.44
C GLN A 493 -0.23 42.77 -8.80
N LYS A 494 0.32 42.22 -9.89
CA LYS A 494 -0.06 42.61 -11.27
C LYS A 494 -1.48 42.17 -11.66
N LYS A 495 -1.91 40.97 -11.27
CA LYS A 495 -3.21 40.40 -11.67
C LYS A 495 -4.34 40.63 -10.65
N GLY A 496 -4.02 41.20 -9.49
CA GLY A 496 -4.94 41.35 -8.37
C GLY A 496 -5.03 40.09 -7.50
N GLN A 497 -5.34 40.29 -6.21
CA GLN A 497 -5.22 39.24 -5.18
C GLN A 497 -5.99 37.96 -5.52
N HIS A 498 -7.22 38.09 -6.02
CA HIS A 498 -8.09 36.95 -6.27
C HIS A 498 -7.65 36.13 -7.49
N HIS A 499 -7.46 36.78 -8.64
CA HIS A 499 -7.05 36.11 -9.89
C HIS A 499 -5.61 35.61 -9.81
N GLY A 500 -4.67 36.47 -9.37
CA GLY A 500 -3.27 36.08 -9.28
C GLY A 500 -3.03 34.89 -8.35
N THR A 501 -3.77 34.79 -7.24
CA THR A 501 -3.60 33.63 -6.34
C THR A 501 -4.16 32.34 -6.93
N ARG A 502 -5.23 32.40 -7.73
CA ARG A 502 -5.76 31.24 -8.45
C ARG A 502 -4.78 30.76 -9.52
N ASP A 503 -4.16 31.68 -10.25
CA ASP A 503 -3.15 31.33 -11.26
C ASP A 503 -1.91 30.71 -10.63
N VAL A 504 -1.45 31.23 -9.48
CA VAL A 504 -0.38 30.60 -8.70
C VAL A 504 -0.78 29.18 -8.29
N PHE A 505 -1.99 28.99 -7.76
CA PHE A 505 -2.48 27.66 -7.42
C PHE A 505 -2.51 26.72 -8.64
N TRP A 506 -3.05 27.21 -9.77
CA TRP A 506 -3.08 26.48 -11.04
C TRP A 506 -1.67 26.08 -11.50
N ALA A 507 -0.69 26.98 -11.40
CA ALA A 507 0.70 26.68 -11.74
C ALA A 507 1.30 25.59 -10.83
N LEU A 508 1.01 25.62 -9.53
CA LEU A 508 1.53 24.63 -8.58
C LEU A 508 0.93 23.24 -8.81
N ILE A 509 -0.39 23.11 -9.03
CA ILE A 509 -1.00 21.79 -9.29
C ILE A 509 -0.61 21.20 -10.64
N ASN A 510 -0.12 22.02 -11.57
CA ASN A 510 0.41 21.57 -12.87
C ASN A 510 1.93 21.34 -12.84
N SER A 511 2.59 21.57 -11.70
CA SER A 511 4.02 21.33 -11.56
C SER A 511 4.35 19.83 -11.49
N LYS A 512 5.57 19.48 -11.92
CA LYS A 512 6.09 18.12 -11.74
C LYS A 512 6.15 17.71 -10.26
N GLU A 513 6.39 18.65 -9.36
CA GLU A 513 6.45 18.39 -7.92
C GLU A 513 5.09 17.97 -7.33
N PHE A 514 3.98 18.49 -7.89
CA PHE A 514 2.64 18.09 -7.49
C PHE A 514 2.23 16.75 -8.11
N LEU A 515 2.44 16.60 -9.42
CA LEU A 515 1.97 15.45 -10.21
C LEU A 515 2.76 14.17 -9.94
N TYR A 516 3.97 14.27 -9.38
CA TYR A 516 4.85 13.13 -9.16
C TYR A 516 5.31 13.02 -7.70
N ARG A 517 5.32 11.77 -7.22
CA ARG A 517 6.04 11.34 -6.02
C ARG A 517 7.53 11.22 -6.37
N HIS A 518 8.36 11.86 -5.57
CA HIS A 518 9.81 11.99 -5.79
C HIS A 518 10.57 11.88 -4.49
#